data_AF-N1QRZ5-F1
#
_entry.id   AF-N1QRZ5-F1
#
_cell.length_a   1.000
_cell.length_b   1.000
_cell.length_c   1.000
_cell.angle_alpha   90.00
_cell.angle_beta   90.00
_cell.angle_gamma   90.00
#
_symmetry.space_group_name_H-M   'P 1'
#
loop_
_entity.id
_entity.type
_entity.pdbx_description
1 polymer ?
#
loop_
_entity_poly.entity_id
_entity_poly.type
_entity_poly.pdbx_seq_one_letter_code
_entity_poly.pdbx_strand_id
1 'polypeptide(L)'
;MSAMKFCRECNNILYPKEDRDQKVLLFACRNCDHQEVADNNCVYRNVVHHSAGEFTQVLQDVAGDPTLPRTKEVRCAVCGHGEAVFFQMY
;
A
#
# COMPACT_ATOMS: atom_id res chain seq x y z
N MET A 1 6.48 3.60 -5.66
CA MET A 1 5.07 3.18 -5.83
C MET A 1 4.31 4.37 -6.39
N SER A 2 3.39 4.16 -7.33
CA SER A 2 2.49 5.24 -7.77
C SER A 2 1.43 5.39 -6.68
N ALA A 3 1.46 6.50 -5.95
CA ALA A 3 0.46 6.84 -4.94
C ALA A 3 -0.52 7.86 -5.55
N MET A 4 -1.81 7.72 -5.24
CA MET A 4 -2.80 8.72 -5.66
C MET A 4 -2.51 10.05 -4.96
N LYS A 5 -2.35 11.12 -5.76
CA LYS A 5 -2.13 12.47 -5.27
C LYS A 5 -3.41 13.30 -5.33
N PHE A 6 -3.61 14.15 -4.34
CA PHE A 6 -4.77 15.03 -4.23
C PHE A 6 -4.34 16.49 -4.28
N CYS A 7 -5.16 17.30 -4.95
CA CYS A 7 -4.96 18.74 -5.06
C CYS A 7 -5.09 19.41 -3.70
N ARG A 8 -4.13 20.27 -3.34
CA ARG A 8 -4.14 20.98 -2.05
C ARG A 8 -5.20 22.07 -1.95
N GLU A 9 -5.74 22.53 -3.08
CA GLU A 9 -6.70 23.63 -3.14
C GLU A 9 -8.15 23.16 -3.07
N CYS A 10 -8.50 22.09 -3.82
CA CYS A 10 -9.89 21.62 -3.96
C CYS A 10 -10.09 20.14 -3.65
N ASN A 11 -9.04 19.45 -3.16
CA ASN A 11 -9.08 18.04 -2.74
C ASN A 11 -9.56 17.04 -3.80
N ASN A 12 -9.44 17.40 -5.09
CA ASN A 12 -9.69 16.50 -6.23
C ASN A 12 -8.42 15.74 -6.61
N ILE A 13 -8.57 14.59 -7.27
CA ILE A 13 -7.45 13.78 -7.75
C ILE A 13 -6.61 14.56 -8.77
N LEU A 14 -5.29 14.52 -8.63
CA LEU A 14 -4.36 15.05 -9.63
C LEU A 14 -4.09 14.02 -10.72
N TYR A 15 -4.01 14.48 -11.96
CA TYR A 15 -3.78 13.64 -13.13
C TYR A 15 -2.39 13.89 -13.73
N PRO A 16 -1.72 12.84 -14.23
CA PRO A 16 -0.43 12.98 -14.91
C PRO A 16 -0.58 13.84 -16.17
N LYS A 17 0.32 14.79 -16.37
CA LYS A 17 0.38 15.74 -17.49
C LYS A 17 1.83 15.92 -17.91
N GLU A 18 2.11 15.85 -19.21
CA GLU A 18 3.43 16.14 -19.77
C GLU A 18 3.65 17.66 -19.89
N ASP A 19 4.79 18.16 -19.40
CA ASP A 19 5.35 19.45 -19.83
C ASP A 19 6.37 19.18 -20.94
N ARG A 20 6.02 19.57 -22.17
CA ARG A 20 6.82 19.28 -23.37
C ARG A 20 8.08 20.11 -23.49
N ASP A 21 8.05 21.33 -22.97
CA ASP A 21 9.16 22.27 -23.08
C ASP A 21 10.28 21.87 -22.11
N GLN A 22 9.90 21.55 -20.86
CA GLN A 22 10.84 21.12 -19.83
C GLN A 22 11.10 19.61 -19.83
N LYS A 23 10.29 18.83 -20.55
CA LYS A 23 10.33 17.35 -20.60
C LYS A 23 10.21 16.71 -19.22
N VAL A 24 9.31 17.24 -18.40
CA VAL A 24 9.04 16.74 -17.05
C VAL A 24 7.60 16.24 -16.94
N LEU A 25 7.39 15.28 -16.04
CA LEU A 25 6.05 14.83 -15.65
C LEU A 25 5.50 15.76 -14.57
N LEU A 26 4.30 16.28 -14.80
CA LEU A 26 3.51 17.04 -13.84
C LEU A 26 2.31 16.23 -13.37
N PHE A 27 1.79 16.57 -12.20
CA PHE A 27 0.48 16.20 -11.70
C PHE A 27 -0.38 17.47 -11.64
N ALA A 28 -1.47 17.50 -12.42
CA ALA A 28 -2.32 18.68 -12.56
C ALA A 28 -3.77 18.38 -12.16
N CYS A 29 -4.42 19.36 -11.53
CA CYS A 29 -5.83 19.30 -11.23
C CYS A 29 -6.67 19.59 -12.48
N ARG A 30 -7.87 19.01 -12.58
CA ARG A 30 -8.85 19.34 -13.64
C ARG A 30 -9.84 20.42 -13.23
N ASN A 31 -9.93 20.73 -11.93
CA ASN A 31 -10.93 21.62 -11.35
C ASN A 31 -10.37 22.99 -10.94
N CYS A 32 -9.04 23.17 -10.97
CA CYS A 32 -8.34 24.42 -10.68
C CYS A 32 -6.97 24.41 -11.41
N ASP A 33 -6.21 25.51 -11.30
CA ASP A 33 -4.93 25.69 -12.00
C ASP A 33 -3.73 25.03 -11.28
N HIS A 34 -3.98 24.36 -10.17
CA HIS A 34 -2.94 23.70 -9.38
C HIS A 34 -2.21 22.61 -10.20
N GLN A 35 -0.89 22.68 -10.21
CA GLN A 35 -0.01 21.68 -10.80
C GLN A 35 1.30 21.56 -10.01
N GLU A 36 1.85 20.36 -9.93
CA GLU A 36 3.10 20.07 -9.23
C GLU A 36 3.98 19.09 -10.03
N VAL A 37 5.30 19.15 -9.83
CA VAL A 37 6.25 18.23 -10.49
C VAL A 37 6.15 16.84 -9.84
N ALA A 38 6.20 15.79 -10.65
CA ALA A 38 6.18 14.42 -10.15
C ALA A 38 7.51 14.03 -9.50
N ASP A 39 7.44 13.46 -8.29
CA ASP A 39 8.61 12.90 -7.59
C ASP A 39 9.12 11.59 -8.23
N ASN A 40 8.26 10.93 -9.01
CA ASN A 40 8.54 9.68 -9.70
C ASN A 40 7.80 9.63 -11.04
N ASN A 41 8.44 9.08 -12.07
CA ASN A 41 7.90 8.96 -13.43
C ASN A 41 6.98 7.73 -13.61
N CYS A 42 6.87 6.86 -12.62
CA CYS A 42 5.96 5.72 -12.66
C CYS A 42 4.50 6.17 -12.43
N VAL A 43 3.76 6.34 -13.52
CA VAL A 43 2.34 6.74 -13.49
C VAL A 43 1.43 5.58 -13.10
N TYR A 44 1.70 4.38 -13.64
CA TYR A 44 0.92 3.18 -13.40
C TYR A 44 1.84 1.97 -13.23
N ARG A 45 1.51 1.09 -12.29
CA ARG A 45 2.17 -0.19 -12.07
C ARG A 45 1.10 -1.25 -11.88
N ASN A 46 1.10 -2.26 -12.74
CA ASN A 46 0.34 -3.47 -12.54
C ASN A 46 1.29 -4.58 -12.04
N VAL A 47 0.97 -5.20 -10.92
CA VAL A 47 1.71 -6.37 -10.42
C VAL A 47 0.78 -7.56 -10.56
N VAL A 48 1.14 -8.51 -11.43
CA VAL A 48 0.30 -9.69 -11.70
C VAL A 48 0.66 -10.84 -10.76
N HIS A 49 1.93 -10.96 -10.39
CA HIS A 49 2.43 -11.94 -9.46
C HIS A 49 2.76 -11.26 -8.14
N HIS A 50 1.90 -11.48 -7.16
CA HIS A 50 2.08 -11.02 -5.80
C HIS A 50 2.86 -12.07 -5.00
N SER A 51 3.79 -11.62 -4.15
CA SER A 51 4.38 -12.53 -3.16
C SER A 51 3.38 -12.80 -2.04
N ALA A 52 3.39 -14.00 -1.44
CA ALA A 52 2.48 -14.35 -0.34
C ALA A 52 2.58 -13.38 0.87
N GLY A 53 3.72 -12.69 1.00
CA GLY A 53 3.94 -11.66 2.01
C GLY A 53 3.24 -10.32 1.74
N GLU A 54 2.75 -10.07 0.52
CA GLU A 54 2.03 -8.81 0.20
C GLU A 54 0.59 -8.81 0.72
N PHE A 55 0.00 -9.99 0.96
CA PHE A 55 -1.39 -10.14 1.42
C PHE A 55 -1.54 -10.34 2.93
N THR A 56 -0.45 -10.48 3.68
CA THR A 56 -0.48 -10.73 5.12
C THR A 56 -0.69 -9.43 5.90
N GLN A 57 -1.83 -8.76 5.68
CA GLN A 57 -2.42 -7.95 6.75
C GLN A 57 -3.00 -8.92 7.78
N VAL A 58 -2.14 -9.47 8.63
CA VAL A 58 -2.58 -10.26 9.78
C VAL A 58 -3.29 -9.30 10.72
N LEU A 59 -4.63 -9.33 10.71
CA LEU A 59 -5.44 -8.55 11.63
C LEU A 59 -5.13 -9.03 13.06
N GLN A 60 -4.99 -8.09 14.00
CA GLN A 60 -4.66 -8.42 15.40
C GLN A 60 -5.68 -9.36 16.04
N ASP A 61 -6.94 -9.28 15.58
CA ASP A 61 -8.05 -10.07 16.10
C ASP A 61 -8.00 -11.55 15.71
N VAL A 62 -7.14 -11.94 14.75
CA VAL A 62 -6.94 -13.33 14.35
C VAL A 62 -6.48 -14.19 15.52
N ALA A 63 -5.70 -13.61 16.45
CA ALA A 63 -5.26 -14.31 17.65
C ALA A 63 -6.40 -14.63 18.64
N GLY A 64 -7.56 -13.96 18.50
CA GLY A 64 -8.75 -14.18 19.33
C GLY A 64 -9.73 -15.20 18.77
N ASP A 65 -9.57 -15.63 17.52
CA ASP A 65 -10.46 -16.60 16.89
C ASP A 65 -10.31 -17.99 17.55
N PRO A 66 -11.36 -18.54 18.19
CA PRO A 66 -11.28 -19.86 18.83
C PRO A 66 -11.29 -21.02 17.83
N THR A 67 -11.61 -20.77 16.55
CA THR A 67 -11.68 -21.79 15.50
C THR A 67 -10.33 -22.06 14.83
N LEU A 68 -9.34 -21.18 15.02
CA LEU A 68 -8.00 -21.34 14.46
C LEU A 68 -7.10 -22.22 15.35
N PRO A 69 -6.23 -23.05 14.75
CA PRO A 69 -5.35 -23.92 15.50
C PRO A 69 -4.24 -23.14 16.21
N ARG A 70 -3.82 -23.65 17.37
CA ARG A 70 -2.80 -23.05 18.25
C ARG A 70 -1.64 -24.02 18.48
N THR A 71 -0.43 -23.48 18.59
CA THR A 71 0.77 -24.24 18.93
C THR A 71 1.54 -23.60 20.09
N LYS A 72 2.23 -24.42 20.88
CA LYS A 72 3.17 -24.00 21.93
C LYS A 72 4.62 -24.31 21.59
N GLU A 73 4.87 -24.87 20.41
CA GLU A 73 6.20 -25.29 19.95
C GLU A 73 7.06 -24.10 19.49
N VAL A 74 6.42 -22.98 19.18
CA VAL A 74 7.06 -21.75 18.70
C VAL A 74 6.94 -20.66 19.75
N ARG A 75 8.03 -19.93 19.98
CA ARG A 75 8.06 -18.73 20.83
C ARG A 75 8.06 -17.47 19.97
N CYS A 76 7.30 -16.48 20.38
CA CYS A 76 7.30 -15.17 19.74
C CYS A 76 8.71 -14.55 19.77
N ALA A 77 9.25 -14.18 18.61
CA ALA A 77 10.58 -13.56 18.52
C ALA A 77 10.68 -12.17 19.15
N VAL A 78 9.53 -11.49 19.37
CA VAL A 78 9.47 -10.13 19.93
C VAL A 78 9.30 -10.15 21.46
N CYS A 79 8.37 -10.95 21.99
CA CYS A 79 8.04 -10.95 23.42
C CYS A 79 8.31 -12.28 24.15
N GLY A 80 8.72 -13.34 23.44
CA GLY A 80 9.03 -14.65 24.03
C GLY A 80 7.83 -15.48 24.49
N HIS A 81 6.59 -14.98 24.31
CA HIS A 81 5.37 -15.73 24.63
C HIS A 81 5.32 -17.06 23.86
N GLY A 82 4.90 -18.12 24.53
CA GLY A 82 5.01 -19.50 24.08
C GLY A 82 3.73 -20.09 23.50
N GLU A 83 2.86 -19.25 22.93
CA GLU A 83 1.66 -19.69 22.22
C GLU A 83 1.48 -18.85 20.97
N ALA A 84 1.15 -19.49 19.85
CA ALA A 84 0.93 -18.84 18.56
C ALA A 84 -0.25 -19.48 17.82
N VAL A 85 -1.04 -18.62 17.15
CA VAL A 85 -2.05 -19.03 16.18
C VAL A 85 -1.39 -19.16 14.81
N PHE A 86 -1.76 -20.17 14.04
CA PHE A 86 -1.27 -20.35 12.67
C PHE A 86 -2.41 -20.67 11.72
N PHE A 87 -2.25 -20.31 10.45
CA PHE A 87 -3.23 -20.55 9.40
C PHE A 87 -2.51 -20.58 8.05
N GLN A 88 -3.12 -21.21 7.05
CA GLN A 88 -2.66 -21.17 5.67
C GLN A 88 -3.53 -20.18 4.90
N MET A 89 -2.90 -19.31 4.12
CA MET A 89 -3.60 -18.57 3.07
C MET A 89 -3.64 -19.48 1.84
N TYR A 90 -4.85 -19.79 1.38
CA TYR A 90 -5.05 -20.46 0.09
C TYR A 90 -4.87 -19.48 -1.06
#